data_AF-A0A1B6LHC8-F1
#
_entry.id   AF-A0A1B6LHC8-F1
#
_cell.length_a   1.000
_cell.length_b   1.000
_cell.length_c   1.000
_cell.angle_alpha   90.00
_cell.angle_beta   90.00
_cell.angle_gamma   90.00
#
_symmetry.space_group_name_H-M   'P 1'
#
loop_
_entity.id
_entity.type
_entity.pdbx_description
1 polymer ?
#
loop_
_entity_poly.entity_id
_entity_poly.type
_entity_poly.pdbx_seq_one_letter_code
_entity_poly.pdbx_strand_id
1 'polypeptide(L)'
;IAKVAPNPFGSGGGSMKMWHHVNCIFEVFSKQRATTARIETGDDVEGWDALLPEDQEEILSHVANLAGAEKKGKTTTPKAKQTKQKTPTKAIVTSPATSTTAATKVPKTTATVVSNAATTSDKMHKDNSFREFRRLCADIANASSYLTKTSIVRDFFNKGTEGNGFRGDVLLWCRMLLPGAVKRVYNLQSKQIIKLLSRLFGTSQEEMLEDLEQGDVAETVRVFFEQSKAVKPAKKSLLTLPEVDEFLERLSQLTKEEDQLSHFSQIAEKCTSNDLKMVIRLIKHDLRINAGPKHILEGIHPEAYQAFQTTRDISSVVTRVVPTMSQVGTQSTLGIGVKTLTPVLPMLAEACKSVEQAMRKCPNGMYAEIKYDGERVQVHKQGNEFKFFSRSLKPVLPHKVSHFKDFIPLAFPYGQDLILDSEILMIDVNTNQPLPFGSLGKHKKTEFKDANVCLFVFDCIYYNGESLVNK
;
A
#
# COMPACT_ATOMS: atom_id res chain seq x y z
N ILE A 1 33.71 12.58 2.88
CA ILE A 1 33.83 11.33 3.68
C ILE A 1 32.72 10.34 3.28
N ALA A 2 32.92 9.02 3.45
CA ALA A 2 31.91 8.02 3.08
C ALA A 2 31.50 7.12 4.25
N LYS A 3 30.20 6.88 4.42
CA LYS A 3 29.67 5.87 5.34
C LYS A 3 29.48 4.55 4.60
N VAL A 4 30.04 3.47 5.12
CA VAL A 4 29.78 2.11 4.63
C VAL A 4 28.41 1.66 5.14
N ALA A 5 27.50 1.29 4.23
CA ALA A 5 26.15 0.83 4.54
C ALA A 5 25.81 -0.44 3.74
N PRO A 6 24.86 -1.28 4.18
CA PRO A 6 24.38 -2.42 3.38
C PRO A 6 23.82 -1.94 2.03
N ASN A 7 24.20 -2.59 0.93
CA ASN A 7 23.73 -2.25 -0.41
C ASN A 7 22.26 -2.69 -0.60
N PRO A 8 21.29 -1.77 -0.75
CA PRO A 8 19.88 -2.13 -0.88
C PRO A 8 19.50 -2.56 -2.32
N PHE A 9 20.45 -2.58 -3.26
CA PHE A 9 20.23 -2.81 -4.69
C PHE A 9 20.87 -4.11 -5.23
N GLY A 10 21.40 -4.99 -4.36
CA GLY A 10 22.07 -6.23 -4.79
C GLY A 10 21.68 -7.44 -3.95
N SER A 11 21.34 -8.55 -4.61
CA SER A 11 20.86 -9.81 -4.00
C SER A 11 21.92 -10.60 -3.20
N GLY A 12 23.06 -10.01 -2.88
CA GLY A 12 24.26 -10.71 -2.38
C GLY A 12 24.91 -10.11 -1.14
N GLY A 13 24.20 -9.28 -0.36
CA GLY A 13 24.66 -8.85 0.98
C GLY A 13 25.89 -7.93 1.01
N GLY A 14 26.34 -7.39 -0.13
CA GLY A 14 27.49 -6.48 -0.19
C GLY A 14 27.24 -5.12 0.48
N SER A 15 28.31 -4.40 0.77
CA SER A 15 28.26 -3.02 1.26
C SER A 15 28.40 -1.99 0.14
N MET A 16 28.03 -0.74 0.42
CA MET A 16 28.14 0.42 -0.47
C MET A 16 28.69 1.62 0.30
N LYS A 17 29.58 2.40 -0.34
CA LYS A 17 30.09 3.68 0.19
C LYS A 17 29.08 4.79 -0.12
N MET A 18 28.39 5.31 0.88
CA MET A 18 27.51 6.49 0.79
C MET A 18 28.34 7.76 1.06
N TRP A 19 28.54 8.60 0.05
CA TRP A 19 29.36 9.80 0.17
C TRP A 19 28.59 10.98 0.78
N HIS A 20 29.26 11.70 1.68
CA HIS A 20 28.74 12.87 2.39
C HIS A 20 29.81 13.97 2.45
N HIS A 21 29.37 15.23 2.38
CA HIS A 21 30.17 16.37 2.82
C HIS A 21 30.46 16.24 4.33
N VAL A 22 31.61 16.72 4.80
CA VAL A 22 32.05 16.62 6.20
C VAL A 22 31.01 17.23 7.14
N ASN A 23 30.64 18.49 6.88
CA ASN A 23 29.56 19.19 7.58
C ASN A 23 28.24 18.37 7.67
N CYS A 24 27.79 17.76 6.58
CA CYS A 24 26.53 17.01 6.55
C CYS A 24 26.55 15.73 7.39
N ILE A 25 27.67 15.00 7.45
CA ILE A 25 27.73 13.78 8.27
C ILE A 25 27.78 14.10 9.77
N PHE A 26 28.46 15.18 10.15
CA PHE A 26 28.53 15.63 11.54
C PHE A 26 27.21 16.25 12.02
N GLU A 27 26.46 16.93 11.14
CA GLU A 27 25.07 17.33 11.44
C GLU A 27 24.18 16.09 11.71
N VAL A 28 24.37 15.01 10.96
CA VAL A 28 23.65 13.73 11.19
C VAL A 28 24.05 13.10 12.53
N PHE A 29 25.34 13.08 12.90
CA PHE A 29 25.78 12.58 14.20
C PHE A 29 25.18 13.38 15.37
N SER A 30 25.06 14.72 15.26
CA SER A 30 24.45 15.54 16.33
C SER A 30 22.98 15.23 16.61
N LYS A 31 22.29 14.55 15.67
CA LYS A 31 20.86 14.19 15.76
C LYS A 31 20.63 12.70 16.08
N GLN A 32 21.69 11.91 16.21
CA GLN A 32 21.60 10.47 16.49
C GLN A 32 21.60 10.17 18.01
N ARG A 33 21.24 8.94 18.37
CA ARG A 33 21.28 8.50 19.77
C ARG A 33 22.72 8.30 20.20
N ALA A 34 23.06 8.62 21.45
CA ALA A 34 24.41 8.48 22.00
C ALA A 34 25.03 7.07 21.91
N THR A 35 24.23 6.02 21.69
CA THR A 35 24.69 4.64 21.47
C THR A 35 24.99 4.32 20.00
N THR A 36 24.96 5.30 19.09
CA THR A 36 25.21 5.10 17.65
C THR A 36 26.68 5.35 17.34
N ALA A 37 27.35 4.42 16.65
CA ALA A 37 28.73 4.59 16.22
C ALA A 37 28.91 5.85 15.36
N ARG A 38 29.92 6.65 15.72
CA ARG A 38 30.29 7.95 15.14
C ARG A 38 31.82 8.07 15.10
N ILE A 39 32.31 9.09 14.41
CA ILE A 39 33.74 9.42 14.36
C ILE A 39 34.08 10.18 15.65
N GLU A 40 35.02 9.65 16.44
CA GLU A 40 35.53 10.28 17.68
C GLU A 40 37.05 10.56 17.60
N THR A 41 37.75 9.91 16.68
CA THR A 41 39.19 10.01 16.42
C THR A 41 39.49 9.91 14.92
N GLY A 42 40.74 10.19 14.51
CA GLY A 42 41.19 9.97 13.13
C GLY A 42 41.17 8.49 12.72
N ASP A 43 41.43 7.59 13.67
CA ASP A 43 41.48 6.13 13.48
C ASP A 43 40.12 5.54 13.06
N ASP A 44 39.00 6.24 13.33
CA ASP A 44 37.66 5.86 12.88
C ASP A 44 37.42 6.07 11.37
N VAL A 45 38.40 6.65 10.65
CA VAL A 45 38.29 7.01 9.23
C VAL A 45 39.28 6.18 8.39
N GLU A 46 38.75 5.21 7.65
CA GLU A 46 39.52 4.42 6.67
C GLU A 46 40.27 5.34 5.68
N GLY A 47 41.61 5.28 5.69
CA GLY A 47 42.47 6.08 4.81
C GLY A 47 42.90 7.45 5.36
N TRP A 48 42.79 7.68 6.67
CA TRP A 48 43.15 8.93 7.34
C TRP A 48 44.52 9.52 6.93
N ASP A 49 45.57 8.70 6.90
CA ASP A 49 46.95 9.11 6.56
C ASP A 49 47.13 9.58 5.10
N ALA A 50 46.15 9.33 4.23
CA ALA A 50 46.15 9.74 2.82
C ALA A 50 45.34 11.02 2.55
N LEU A 51 44.75 11.63 3.59
CA LEU A 51 44.07 12.92 3.49
C LEU A 51 45.06 14.09 3.48
N LEU A 52 44.63 15.25 2.95
CA LEU A 52 45.39 16.48 3.12
C LEU A 52 45.32 16.94 4.60
N PRO A 53 46.37 17.59 5.14
CA PRO A 53 46.35 18.11 6.51
C PRO A 53 45.17 19.04 6.81
N GLU A 54 44.75 19.81 5.80
CA GLU A 54 43.58 20.71 5.86
C GLU A 54 42.26 19.94 6.06
N ASP A 55 42.07 18.82 5.35
CA ASP A 55 40.89 17.94 5.51
C ASP A 55 40.90 17.23 6.88
N GLN A 56 42.08 16.83 7.37
CA GLN A 56 42.24 16.24 8.70
C GLN A 56 41.85 17.25 9.80
N GLU A 57 42.28 18.51 9.66
CA GLU A 57 41.92 19.58 10.60
C GLU A 57 40.42 19.93 10.56
N GLU A 58 39.77 19.98 9.38
CA GLU A 58 38.31 20.16 9.28
C GLU A 58 37.57 19.07 10.05
N ILE A 59 37.94 17.80 9.85
CA ILE A 59 37.28 16.66 10.50
C ILE A 59 37.49 16.70 12.03
N LEU A 60 38.71 16.95 12.51
CA LEU A 60 39.01 17.05 13.95
C LEU A 60 38.29 18.23 14.62
N SER A 61 38.15 19.37 13.92
CA SER A 61 37.37 20.52 14.39
C SER A 61 35.90 20.15 14.60
N HIS A 62 35.28 19.40 13.68
CA HIS A 62 33.91 18.94 13.86
C HIS A 62 33.73 17.94 15.01
N VAL A 63 34.68 17.02 15.21
CA VAL A 63 34.69 16.10 16.36
C VAL A 63 34.75 16.87 17.69
N ALA A 64 35.65 17.85 17.81
CA ALA A 64 35.79 18.68 19.00
C ALA A 64 34.52 19.48 19.31
N ASN A 65 33.86 20.03 18.27
CA ASN A 65 32.60 20.77 18.41
C ASN A 65 31.45 19.88 18.92
N LEU A 66 31.36 18.62 18.47
CA LEU A 66 30.38 17.64 18.97
C LEU A 66 30.62 17.29 20.44
N ALA A 67 31.86 16.98 20.83
CA ALA A 67 32.22 16.71 22.22
C ALA A 67 31.95 17.93 23.14
N GLY A 68 32.12 19.15 22.62
CA GLY A 68 31.77 20.40 23.31
C GLY A 68 30.27 20.60 23.52
N ALA A 69 29.44 20.19 22.55
CA ALA A 69 27.98 20.25 22.66
C ALA A 69 27.43 19.30 23.74
N GLU A 70 27.96 18.07 23.83
CA GLU A 70 27.52 17.10 24.86
C GLU A 70 27.83 17.58 26.29
N LYS A 71 28.97 18.26 26.50
CA LYS A 71 29.32 18.83 27.81
C LYS A 71 28.40 19.96 28.25
N LYS A 72 27.77 20.71 27.33
CA LYS A 72 26.77 21.75 27.64
C LYS A 72 25.37 21.20 27.96
N GLY A 73 25.10 19.93 27.66
CA GLY A 73 23.80 19.29 27.91
C GLY A 73 23.50 18.96 29.38
N LYS A 74 24.49 19.01 30.28
CA LYS A 74 24.32 18.74 31.72
C LYS A 74 24.31 20.03 32.55
N THR A 75 23.24 20.81 32.44
CA THR A 75 22.93 21.87 33.43
C THR A 75 21.43 21.93 33.72
N THR A 76 21.08 22.03 34.99
CA THR A 76 19.70 21.95 35.50
C THR A 76 18.86 23.18 35.12
N THR A 77 17.72 22.96 34.45
CA THR A 77 16.80 24.04 34.07
C THR A 77 15.92 24.48 35.24
N PRO A 78 15.87 25.78 35.61
CA PRO A 78 14.92 26.29 36.59
C PRO A 78 13.48 26.36 36.04
N LYS A 79 12.48 26.17 36.92
CA LYS A 79 11.05 26.36 36.60
C LYS A 79 10.74 27.79 36.13
N ALA A 80 10.12 27.92 34.96
CA ALA A 80 9.46 29.16 34.52
C ALA A 80 7.93 29.09 34.73
N LYS A 81 7.32 30.22 35.08
CA LYS A 81 5.91 30.33 35.52
C LYS A 81 4.90 30.24 34.38
N GLN A 82 3.79 29.55 34.60
CA GLN A 82 2.57 29.72 33.82
C GLN A 82 1.95 31.09 34.10
N THR A 83 1.48 31.78 33.06
CA THR A 83 0.64 32.99 33.20
C THR A 83 -0.63 32.82 32.37
N LYS A 84 -1.80 33.11 32.98
CA LYS A 84 -3.13 32.86 32.40
C LYS A 84 -3.63 34.03 31.55
N GLN A 85 -4.18 33.74 30.36
CA GLN A 85 -5.19 34.56 29.68
C GLN A 85 -6.24 33.58 29.11
N LYS A 86 -7.44 33.45 29.69
CA LYS A 86 -8.64 34.31 29.58
C LYS A 86 -9.25 34.37 28.17
N THR A 87 -10.11 33.39 27.88
CA THR A 87 -11.17 33.43 26.86
C THR A 87 -12.32 34.36 27.27
N PRO A 88 -13.01 35.01 26.31
CA PRO A 88 -14.35 35.56 26.49
C PRO A 88 -15.45 34.61 25.95
N THR A 89 -16.58 34.55 26.65
CA THR A 89 -17.76 33.72 26.36
C THR A 89 -18.88 34.52 25.68
N LYS A 90 -19.65 33.88 24.77
CA LYS A 90 -21.08 34.11 24.42
C LYS A 90 -21.42 33.28 23.15
N ALA A 91 -22.62 32.78 22.90
CA ALA A 91 -23.81 32.58 23.74
C ALA A 91 -24.63 31.39 23.18
N ILE A 92 -25.51 30.82 24.01
CA ILE A 92 -26.43 29.73 23.63
C ILE A 92 -27.78 30.32 23.24
N VAL A 93 -28.41 29.81 22.17
CA VAL A 93 -29.86 29.97 21.89
C VAL A 93 -30.41 28.62 21.43
N THR A 94 -31.63 28.30 21.88
CA THR A 94 -32.23 26.95 21.83
C THR A 94 -33.48 26.88 20.95
N SER A 95 -33.60 25.78 20.18
CA SER A 95 -34.87 25.09 19.85
C SER A 95 -35.87 25.82 18.90
N PRO A 96 -36.91 25.12 18.33
CA PRO A 96 -37.35 23.74 18.55
C PRO A 96 -37.56 22.88 17.27
N ALA A 97 -38.06 21.65 17.46
CA ALA A 97 -38.40 20.69 16.40
C ALA A 97 -39.92 20.61 16.12
N THR A 98 -40.29 20.27 14.86
CA THR A 98 -41.48 19.52 14.34
C THR A 98 -41.54 19.68 12.80
N SER A 99 -42.23 18.87 11.98
CA SER A 99 -43.01 17.62 12.16
C SER A 99 -43.03 16.75 10.88
N THR A 100 -43.65 15.57 10.98
CA THR A 100 -44.04 14.58 9.95
C THR A 100 -44.83 15.07 8.71
N THR A 101 -44.58 14.44 7.55
CA THR A 101 -45.58 13.91 6.56
C THR A 101 -44.84 13.01 5.56
N ALA A 102 -45.18 11.72 5.38
CA ALA A 102 -46.32 11.12 4.67
C ALA A 102 -46.01 10.83 3.18
N ALA A 103 -46.48 9.67 2.69
CA ALA A 103 -46.00 9.04 1.45
C ALA A 103 -47.02 9.09 0.28
N THR A 104 -46.52 8.93 -0.95
CA THR A 104 -47.36 8.63 -2.14
C THR A 104 -46.67 7.60 -3.05
N LYS A 105 -47.44 6.70 -3.65
CA LYS A 105 -47.00 5.59 -4.53
C LYS A 105 -47.50 5.77 -5.98
N VAL A 106 -47.03 4.86 -6.85
CA VAL A 106 -47.67 4.28 -8.08
C VAL A 106 -47.22 4.92 -9.41
N PRO A 107 -47.07 4.17 -10.54
CA PRO A 107 -47.19 2.73 -10.80
C PRO A 107 -45.92 1.99 -11.28
N LYS A 108 -46.03 0.65 -11.38
CA LYS A 108 -45.11 -0.25 -12.08
C LYS A 108 -45.38 -0.27 -13.60
N THR A 109 -44.35 -0.53 -14.40
CA THR A 109 -44.49 -1.22 -15.70
C THR A 109 -43.58 -2.45 -15.74
N THR A 110 -44.03 -3.47 -16.46
CA THR A 110 -43.55 -4.85 -16.36
C THR A 110 -42.51 -5.16 -17.44
N ALA A 111 -41.39 -5.77 -17.05
CA ALA A 111 -40.50 -6.49 -17.97
C ALA A 111 -40.03 -7.78 -17.28
N THR A 112 -40.33 -8.91 -17.91
CA THR A 112 -40.05 -10.27 -17.39
C THR A 112 -38.83 -10.85 -18.11
N VAL A 113 -38.21 -11.89 -17.53
CA VAL A 113 -37.09 -12.70 -18.07
C VAL A 113 -35.76 -11.91 -18.19
N VAL A 114 -34.57 -12.40 -17.81
CA VAL A 114 -34.12 -13.77 -17.48
C VAL A 114 -33.29 -13.77 -16.19
N SER A 115 -33.59 -14.68 -15.26
CA SER A 115 -32.77 -14.90 -14.05
C SER A 115 -31.60 -15.83 -14.35
N ASN A 116 -30.42 -15.28 -14.65
CA ASN A 116 -29.20 -16.08 -14.72
C ASN A 116 -28.81 -16.58 -13.33
N ALA A 117 -28.58 -17.89 -13.23
CA ALA A 117 -28.32 -18.58 -11.97
C ALA A 117 -26.97 -18.15 -11.38
N ALA A 118 -27.00 -17.30 -10.35
CA ALA A 118 -25.91 -17.24 -9.39
C ALA A 118 -25.93 -18.53 -8.57
N THR A 119 -24.89 -19.36 -8.68
CA THR A 119 -24.69 -20.50 -7.80
C THR A 119 -24.65 -20.00 -6.36
N THR A 120 -25.68 -20.35 -5.58
CA THR A 120 -25.77 -19.98 -4.17
C THR A 120 -24.68 -20.73 -3.40
N SER A 121 -23.55 -20.06 -3.15
CA SER A 121 -22.53 -20.56 -2.24
C SER A 121 -23.17 -20.85 -0.89
N ASP A 122 -23.15 -22.10 -0.45
CA ASP A 122 -23.56 -22.43 0.91
C ASP A 122 -22.58 -21.75 1.88
N LYS A 123 -23.05 -20.71 2.56
CA LYS A 123 -22.24 -19.89 3.46
C LYS A 123 -21.66 -20.71 4.62
N MET A 124 -22.23 -21.87 4.93
CA MET A 124 -21.75 -22.78 5.98
C MET A 124 -20.87 -23.92 5.45
N HIS A 125 -20.63 -24.00 4.14
CA HIS A 125 -19.72 -25.00 3.56
C HIS A 125 -18.29 -24.87 4.13
N LYS A 126 -17.56 -25.99 4.24
CA LYS A 126 -16.20 -26.03 4.82
C LYS A 126 -15.21 -25.13 4.07
N ASP A 127 -15.39 -24.94 2.77
CA ASP A 127 -14.61 -24.00 1.95
C ASP A 127 -14.76 -22.54 2.36
N ASN A 128 -15.80 -22.19 3.13
CA ASN A 128 -15.97 -20.86 3.71
C ASN A 128 -15.42 -20.76 5.14
N SER A 129 -14.75 -21.79 5.67
CA SER A 129 -14.14 -21.77 7.01
C SER A 129 -12.77 -21.08 7.03
N PHE A 130 -12.57 -20.18 8.00
CA PHE A 130 -11.30 -19.49 8.20
C PHE A 130 -10.16 -20.43 8.66
N ARG A 131 -10.51 -21.60 9.20
CA ARG A 131 -9.54 -22.68 9.44
C ARG A 131 -8.90 -23.18 8.15
N GLU A 132 -9.71 -23.39 7.12
CA GLU A 132 -9.24 -23.91 5.83
C GLU A 132 -8.45 -22.84 5.06
N PHE A 133 -8.82 -21.56 5.18
CA PHE A 133 -8.01 -20.42 4.72
C PHE A 133 -6.61 -20.39 5.34
N ARG A 134 -6.52 -20.58 6.66
CA ARG A 134 -5.21 -20.67 7.34
C ARG A 134 -4.42 -21.90 6.93
N ARG A 135 -5.07 -23.04 6.70
CA ARG A 135 -4.41 -24.25 6.17
C ARG A 135 -3.78 -23.95 4.82
N LEU A 136 -4.56 -23.43 3.86
CA LEU A 136 -4.05 -23.07 2.54
C LEU A 136 -2.89 -22.06 2.63
N CYS A 137 -3.01 -21.04 3.48
CA CYS A 137 -1.92 -20.09 3.69
C CYS A 137 -0.64 -20.76 4.22
N ALA A 138 -0.75 -21.72 5.15
CA ALA A 138 0.39 -22.48 5.67
C ALA A 138 0.99 -23.40 4.60
N ASP A 139 0.16 -24.10 3.82
CA ASP A 139 0.59 -24.99 2.73
C ASP A 139 1.36 -24.18 1.66
N ILE A 140 0.81 -23.02 1.26
CA ILE A 140 1.50 -22.10 0.35
C ILE A 140 2.80 -21.59 0.97
N ALA A 141 2.81 -21.16 2.25
CA ALA A 141 4.01 -20.63 2.89
C ALA A 141 5.16 -21.67 2.90
N ASN A 142 4.85 -22.91 3.29
CA ASN A 142 5.80 -24.02 3.43
C ASN A 142 6.33 -24.55 2.09
N ALA A 143 5.64 -24.29 0.98
CA ALA A 143 6.11 -24.70 -0.34
C ALA A 143 7.37 -23.93 -0.78
N SER A 144 8.41 -24.68 -1.15
CA SER A 144 9.75 -24.15 -1.49
C SER A 144 9.84 -23.49 -2.87
N SER A 145 8.95 -23.83 -3.81
CA SER A 145 8.96 -23.30 -5.18
C SER A 145 7.68 -22.54 -5.53
N TYR A 146 7.80 -21.51 -6.38
CA TYR A 146 6.64 -20.77 -6.90
C TYR A 146 5.68 -21.65 -7.71
N LEU A 147 6.18 -22.63 -8.47
CA LEU A 147 5.35 -23.58 -9.22
C LEU A 147 4.52 -24.45 -8.27
N THR A 148 5.12 -24.92 -7.17
CA THR A 148 4.43 -25.67 -6.12
C THR A 148 3.36 -24.82 -5.43
N LYS A 149 3.67 -23.55 -5.11
CA LYS A 149 2.70 -22.57 -4.56
C LYS A 149 1.48 -22.41 -5.49
N THR A 150 1.70 -22.20 -6.79
CA THR A 150 0.61 -22.12 -7.78
C THR A 150 -0.18 -23.43 -7.88
N SER A 151 0.47 -24.60 -7.80
CA SER A 151 -0.23 -25.89 -7.81
C SER A 151 -1.11 -26.09 -6.58
N ILE A 152 -0.63 -25.76 -5.38
CA ILE A 152 -1.40 -25.86 -4.13
C ILE A 152 -2.69 -25.04 -4.21
N VAL A 153 -2.61 -23.82 -4.75
CA VAL A 153 -3.78 -22.97 -5.00
C VAL A 153 -4.73 -23.65 -6.00
N ARG A 154 -4.22 -24.16 -7.12
CA ARG A 154 -5.02 -24.83 -8.16
C ARG A 154 -5.72 -26.09 -7.64
N ASP A 155 -5.00 -26.93 -6.92
CA ASP A 155 -5.53 -28.15 -6.30
C ASP A 155 -6.69 -27.80 -5.36
N PHE A 156 -6.54 -26.76 -4.54
CA PHE A 156 -7.59 -26.29 -3.63
C PHE A 156 -8.83 -25.77 -4.37
N PHE A 157 -8.67 -24.90 -5.38
CA PHE A 157 -9.80 -24.36 -6.13
C PHE A 157 -10.47 -25.36 -7.09
N ASN A 158 -9.78 -26.44 -7.48
CA ASN A 158 -10.37 -27.51 -8.28
C ASN A 158 -11.09 -28.56 -7.41
N LYS A 159 -10.50 -28.94 -6.27
CA LYS A 159 -10.98 -30.07 -5.45
C LYS A 159 -11.86 -29.65 -4.28
N GLY A 160 -11.71 -28.43 -3.79
CA GLY A 160 -12.31 -27.98 -2.53
C GLY A 160 -11.76 -28.73 -1.31
N THR A 161 -12.29 -28.42 -0.14
CA THR A 161 -11.90 -29.05 1.14
C THR A 161 -12.34 -30.51 1.23
N GLU A 162 -13.40 -30.89 0.51
CA GLU A 162 -13.99 -32.24 0.55
C GLU A 162 -13.59 -33.13 -0.64
N GLY A 163 -12.78 -32.63 -1.57
CA GLY A 163 -12.35 -33.37 -2.77
C GLY A 163 -13.41 -33.49 -3.87
N ASN A 164 -14.61 -32.92 -3.67
CA ASN A 164 -15.78 -33.04 -4.54
C ASN A 164 -16.10 -31.74 -5.32
N GLY A 165 -15.10 -30.87 -5.49
CA GLY A 165 -15.22 -29.55 -6.11
C GLY A 165 -15.26 -28.42 -5.08
N PHE A 166 -14.67 -27.27 -5.42
CA PHE A 166 -14.72 -26.08 -4.57
C PHE A 166 -16.10 -25.41 -4.63
N ARG A 167 -16.66 -25.07 -3.46
CA ARG A 167 -18.01 -24.46 -3.30
C ARG A 167 -18.00 -23.15 -2.50
N GLY A 168 -16.82 -22.63 -2.18
CA GLY A 168 -16.67 -21.33 -1.50
C GLY A 168 -16.81 -20.14 -2.46
N ASP A 169 -16.75 -18.93 -1.91
CA ASP A 169 -16.72 -17.70 -2.69
C ASP A 169 -15.29 -17.42 -3.22
N VAL A 170 -15.05 -17.67 -4.51
CA VAL A 170 -13.75 -17.46 -5.17
C VAL A 170 -13.28 -16.01 -5.06
N LEU A 171 -14.18 -15.02 -5.14
CA LEU A 171 -13.82 -13.60 -5.08
C LEU A 171 -13.39 -13.21 -3.66
N LEU A 172 -14.12 -13.69 -2.65
CA LEU A 172 -13.74 -13.51 -1.26
C LEU A 172 -12.38 -14.15 -0.96
N TRP A 173 -12.14 -15.38 -1.43
CA TRP A 173 -10.84 -16.02 -1.28
C TRP A 173 -9.71 -15.26 -1.98
N CYS A 174 -9.92 -14.75 -3.21
CA CYS A 174 -8.93 -13.90 -3.88
C CYS A 174 -8.58 -12.64 -3.07
N ARG A 175 -9.61 -11.96 -2.55
CA ARG A 175 -9.47 -10.75 -1.74
C ARG A 175 -8.67 -11.01 -0.46
N MET A 176 -8.96 -12.14 0.20
CA MET A 176 -8.33 -12.55 1.45
C MET A 176 -6.91 -13.07 1.24
N LEU A 177 -6.62 -13.78 0.14
CA LEU A 177 -5.25 -14.23 -0.22
C LEU A 177 -4.36 -13.09 -0.74
N LEU A 178 -4.95 -12.00 -1.25
CA LEU A 178 -4.22 -10.87 -1.83
C LEU A 178 -4.53 -9.53 -1.11
N PRO A 179 -4.36 -9.43 0.23
CA PRO A 179 -4.71 -8.23 1.00
C PRO A 179 -3.80 -7.04 0.68
N GLY A 180 -2.62 -7.29 0.07
CA GLY A 180 -1.73 -6.28 -0.48
C GLY A 180 -2.12 -5.79 -1.88
N ALA A 181 -3.00 -6.50 -2.60
CA ALA A 181 -3.51 -6.09 -3.91
C ALA A 181 -4.85 -5.34 -3.79
N VAL A 182 -5.73 -5.79 -2.90
CA VAL A 182 -7.01 -5.13 -2.54
C VAL A 182 -6.86 -4.48 -1.16
N LYS A 183 -6.21 -3.31 -1.12
CA LYS A 183 -5.89 -2.64 0.15
C LYS A 183 -7.07 -1.86 0.71
N ARG A 184 -7.69 -2.39 1.77
CA ARG A 184 -8.41 -1.59 2.78
C ARG A 184 -7.41 -0.71 3.55
N VAL A 185 -7.87 0.32 4.25
CA VAL A 185 -7.01 1.16 5.12
C VAL A 185 -7.56 1.11 6.54
N TYR A 186 -6.83 0.47 7.45
CA TYR A 186 -7.28 0.28 8.84
C TYR A 186 -6.74 1.34 9.83
N ASN A 187 -5.86 2.24 9.38
CA ASN A 187 -5.19 3.25 10.24
C ASN A 187 -4.41 2.67 11.44
N LEU A 188 -3.95 1.41 11.32
CA LEU A 188 -3.26 0.65 12.37
C LEU A 188 -1.85 0.25 11.96
N GLN A 189 -0.86 0.84 12.63
CA GLN A 189 0.54 0.41 12.59
C GLN A 189 0.86 -0.56 13.73
N SER A 190 1.99 -1.27 13.63
CA SER A 190 2.33 -2.34 14.57
C SER A 190 2.29 -1.88 16.04
N LYS A 191 2.83 -0.69 16.35
CA LYS A 191 2.78 -0.12 17.72
C LYS A 191 1.36 0.21 18.21
N GLN A 192 0.44 0.60 17.31
CA GLN A 192 -0.97 0.83 17.66
C GLN A 192 -1.70 -0.49 17.90
N ILE A 193 -1.41 -1.53 17.11
CA ILE A 193 -1.92 -2.89 17.32
C ILE A 193 -1.47 -3.42 18.68
N ILE A 194 -0.19 -3.28 19.03
CA ILE A 194 0.33 -3.65 20.36
C ILE A 194 -0.37 -2.86 21.48
N LYS A 195 -0.51 -1.53 21.36
CA LYS A 195 -1.20 -0.68 22.36
C LYS A 195 -2.66 -1.11 22.58
N LEU A 196 -3.40 -1.42 21.50
CA LEU A 196 -4.79 -1.87 21.59
C LEU A 196 -4.88 -3.26 22.25
N LEU A 197 -4.04 -4.20 21.82
CA LEU A 197 -4.17 -5.59 22.22
C LEU A 197 -3.56 -5.88 23.59
N SER A 198 -2.55 -5.13 24.05
CA SER A 198 -2.11 -5.18 25.45
C SER A 198 -3.23 -4.79 26.42
N ARG A 199 -3.99 -3.73 26.10
CA ARG A 199 -5.20 -3.33 26.84
C ARG A 199 -6.27 -4.43 26.83
N LEU A 200 -6.48 -5.10 25.69
CA LEU A 200 -7.46 -6.17 25.55
C LEU A 200 -7.07 -7.45 26.31
N PHE A 201 -5.79 -7.82 26.31
CA PHE A 201 -5.29 -9.06 26.93
C PHE A 201 -5.00 -8.90 28.44
N GLY A 202 -4.82 -7.67 28.90
CA GLY A 202 -4.35 -7.37 30.25
C GLY A 202 -2.88 -7.74 30.44
N THR A 203 -2.06 -7.55 29.42
CA THR A 203 -0.61 -7.85 29.39
C THR A 203 0.22 -6.56 29.32
N SER A 204 1.52 -6.63 29.64
CA SER A 204 2.37 -5.44 29.53
C SER A 204 2.51 -4.99 28.08
N GLN A 205 2.36 -3.69 27.84
CA GLN A 205 2.65 -3.11 26.53
C GLN A 205 4.16 -3.09 26.26
N GLU A 206 5.01 -3.00 27.29
CA GLU A 206 6.46 -2.98 27.12
C GLU A 206 6.98 -4.36 26.68
N GLU A 207 6.57 -5.44 27.36
CA GLU A 207 6.93 -6.83 26.97
C GLU A 207 6.49 -7.15 25.54
N MET A 208 5.30 -6.69 25.13
CA MET A 208 4.80 -6.84 23.76
C MET A 208 5.55 -5.97 22.74
N LEU A 209 6.18 -4.87 23.15
CA LEU A 209 7.03 -4.05 22.26
C LEU A 209 8.44 -4.63 22.14
N GLU A 210 8.95 -5.30 23.17
CA GLU A 210 10.21 -6.04 23.16
C GLU A 210 10.13 -7.28 22.26
N ASP A 211 9.10 -8.12 22.40
CA ASP A 211 8.90 -9.27 21.51
C ASP A 211 8.71 -8.85 20.03
N LEU A 212 8.08 -7.69 19.79
CA LEU A 212 7.92 -7.11 18.45
C LEU A 212 9.26 -6.78 17.77
N GLU A 213 10.38 -6.67 18.51
CA GLU A 213 11.70 -6.46 17.89
C GLU A 213 12.13 -7.64 17.00
N GLN A 214 11.55 -8.84 17.18
CA GLN A 214 11.69 -9.98 16.27
C GLN A 214 11.01 -9.75 14.90
N GLY A 215 10.15 -8.73 14.78
CA GLY A 215 9.62 -8.25 13.50
C GLY A 215 8.34 -8.91 12.97
N ASP A 216 7.61 -9.71 13.76
CA ASP A 216 6.27 -10.23 13.41
C ASP A 216 5.20 -9.86 14.45
N VAL A 217 4.55 -8.71 14.26
CA VAL A 217 3.44 -8.27 15.13
C VAL A 217 2.30 -9.29 15.23
N ALA A 218 2.10 -10.13 14.21
CA ALA A 218 1.07 -11.17 14.26
C ALA A 218 1.49 -12.38 15.12
N GLU A 219 2.80 -12.65 15.22
CA GLU A 219 3.34 -13.66 16.14
C GLU A 219 3.32 -13.15 17.58
N THR A 220 3.77 -11.91 17.83
CA THR A 220 3.67 -11.24 19.13
C THR A 220 2.23 -11.29 19.65
N VAL A 221 1.26 -10.92 18.81
CA VAL A 221 -0.16 -11.00 19.19
C VAL A 221 -0.60 -12.44 19.49
N ARG A 222 -0.10 -13.47 18.78
CA ARG A 222 -0.40 -14.87 19.10
C ARG A 222 0.12 -15.25 20.49
N VAL A 223 1.38 -14.96 20.78
CA VAL A 223 2.07 -15.31 22.03
C VAL A 223 1.36 -14.68 23.23
N PHE A 224 1.13 -13.37 23.20
CA PHE A 224 0.49 -12.66 24.31
C PHE A 224 -1.01 -12.95 24.43
N PHE A 225 -1.70 -13.32 23.34
CA PHE A 225 -3.09 -13.79 23.42
C PHE A 225 -3.22 -15.16 24.08
N GLU A 226 -2.23 -16.04 23.96
CA GLU A 226 -2.19 -17.33 24.69
C GLU A 226 -1.94 -17.11 26.20
N GLN A 227 -1.14 -16.10 26.56
CA GLN A 227 -0.83 -15.73 27.95
C GLN A 227 -1.93 -14.89 28.62
N SER A 228 -2.70 -14.13 27.84
CA SER A 228 -3.81 -13.25 28.22
C SER A 228 -4.65 -13.80 29.37
N LYS A 229 -4.91 -12.99 30.39
CA LYS A 229 -5.81 -13.35 31.51
C LYS A 229 -7.22 -12.80 31.30
N ALA A 230 -7.38 -11.70 30.57
CA ALA A 230 -8.66 -11.03 30.36
C ALA A 230 -9.53 -11.74 29.30
N VAL A 231 -8.95 -12.10 28.15
CA VAL A 231 -9.65 -12.80 27.04
C VAL A 231 -8.89 -14.07 26.71
N LYS A 232 -9.57 -15.23 26.74
CA LYS A 232 -8.95 -16.53 26.43
C LYS A 232 -9.20 -16.95 24.97
N PRO A 233 -8.20 -17.51 24.26
CA PRO A 233 -8.41 -18.07 22.93
C PRO A 233 -9.48 -19.17 22.91
N ALA A 234 -10.31 -19.17 21.86
CA ALA A 234 -11.26 -20.23 21.61
C ALA A 234 -10.56 -21.58 21.40
N LYS A 235 -11.19 -22.67 21.85
CA LYS A 235 -10.65 -24.05 21.72
C LYS A 235 -10.71 -24.60 20.29
N LYS A 236 -11.63 -24.10 19.47
CA LYS A 236 -11.84 -24.50 18.07
C LYS A 236 -12.08 -23.25 17.23
N SER A 237 -11.58 -23.27 16.01
CA SER A 237 -11.85 -22.21 15.03
C SER A 237 -13.18 -22.50 14.36
N LEU A 238 -14.15 -21.61 14.59
CA LEU A 238 -15.50 -21.69 14.04
C LEU A 238 -15.81 -20.51 13.11
N LEU A 239 -14.90 -19.53 13.02
CA LEU A 239 -15.03 -18.37 12.14
C LEU A 239 -15.06 -18.78 10.66
N THR A 240 -15.89 -18.08 9.90
CA THR A 240 -15.98 -18.16 8.45
C THR A 240 -15.27 -16.99 7.77
N LEU A 241 -14.87 -17.12 6.50
CA LEU A 241 -14.26 -16.01 5.74
C LEU A 241 -15.20 -14.79 5.66
N PRO A 242 -16.52 -14.94 5.44
CA PRO A 242 -17.44 -13.79 5.44
C PRO A 242 -17.45 -13.02 6.76
N GLU A 243 -17.44 -13.70 7.92
CA GLU A 243 -17.38 -13.02 9.23
C GLU A 243 -16.08 -12.24 9.43
N VAL A 244 -14.94 -12.80 8.98
CA VAL A 244 -13.65 -12.10 9.05
C VAL A 244 -13.60 -10.93 8.06
N ASP A 245 -14.16 -11.07 6.85
CA ASP A 245 -14.24 -9.99 5.87
C ASP A 245 -15.15 -8.85 6.34
N GLU A 246 -16.29 -9.16 6.96
CA GLU A 246 -17.20 -8.20 7.58
C GLU A 246 -16.52 -7.47 8.77
N PHE A 247 -15.74 -8.19 9.58
CA PHE A 247 -14.91 -7.59 10.62
C PHE A 247 -13.87 -6.62 10.03
N LEU A 248 -13.15 -7.01 8.99
CA LEU A 248 -12.16 -6.15 8.33
C LEU A 248 -12.80 -4.93 7.66
N GLU A 249 -13.95 -5.12 7.01
CA GLU A 249 -14.71 -4.03 6.38
C GLU A 249 -15.13 -2.99 7.41
N ARG A 250 -15.75 -3.40 8.53
CA ARG A 250 -16.07 -2.49 9.64
C ARG A 250 -14.82 -1.82 10.22
N LEU A 251 -13.75 -2.57 10.47
CA LEU A 251 -12.51 -2.04 11.04
C LEU A 251 -11.91 -0.92 10.18
N SER A 252 -12.02 -1.01 8.84
CA SER A 252 -11.53 0.02 7.92
C SER A 252 -12.25 1.37 8.02
N GLN A 253 -13.44 1.39 8.62
CA GLN A 253 -14.25 2.59 8.85
C GLN A 253 -13.95 3.25 10.22
N LEU A 254 -13.26 2.54 11.13
CA LEU A 254 -12.99 3.01 12.49
C LEU A 254 -11.68 3.81 12.55
N THR A 255 -11.74 4.98 13.19
CA THR A 255 -10.60 5.91 13.34
C THR A 255 -10.24 6.24 14.78
N LYS A 256 -11.12 5.92 15.76
CA LYS A 256 -10.86 6.14 17.19
C LYS A 256 -10.37 4.86 17.86
N GLU A 257 -9.45 5.01 18.81
CA GLU A 257 -8.83 3.90 19.53
C GLU A 257 -9.85 3.04 20.30
N GLU A 258 -10.81 3.66 21.00
CA GLU A 258 -11.83 2.93 21.78
C GLU A 258 -12.80 2.14 20.90
N ASP A 259 -13.21 2.70 19.74
CA ASP A 259 -14.09 2.01 18.79
C ASP A 259 -13.36 0.78 18.21
N GLN A 260 -12.07 0.95 17.85
CA GLN A 260 -11.21 -0.14 17.37
C GLN A 260 -11.00 -1.22 18.44
N LEU A 261 -10.77 -0.84 19.71
CA LEU A 261 -10.62 -1.76 20.84
C LEU A 261 -11.88 -2.60 21.05
N SER A 262 -13.05 -1.96 21.08
CA SER A 262 -14.35 -2.64 21.21
C SER A 262 -14.58 -3.64 20.08
N HIS A 263 -14.27 -3.24 18.84
CA HIS A 263 -14.39 -4.11 17.66
C HIS A 263 -13.43 -5.30 17.70
N PHE A 264 -12.19 -5.11 18.16
CA PHE A 264 -11.25 -6.23 18.39
C PHE A 264 -11.72 -7.21 19.46
N SER A 265 -12.35 -6.73 20.54
CA SER A 265 -12.91 -7.62 21.59
C SER A 265 -13.90 -8.63 21.02
N GLN A 266 -14.81 -8.16 20.16
CA GLN A 266 -15.89 -8.97 19.56
C GLN A 266 -15.39 -10.14 18.69
N ILE A 267 -14.22 -10.00 18.04
CA ILE A 267 -13.62 -11.08 17.26
C ILE A 267 -12.64 -11.92 18.09
N ALA A 268 -11.91 -11.32 19.03
CA ALA A 268 -10.91 -12.02 19.84
C ALA A 268 -11.53 -13.19 20.63
N GLU A 269 -12.70 -13.00 21.23
CA GLU A 269 -13.44 -14.05 21.95
C GLU A 269 -13.79 -15.28 21.08
N LYS A 270 -13.89 -15.11 19.76
CA LYS A 270 -14.22 -16.17 18.79
C LYS A 270 -12.98 -16.81 18.14
N CYS A 271 -11.81 -16.20 18.31
CA CYS A 271 -10.56 -16.62 17.67
C CYS A 271 -9.83 -17.69 18.48
N THR A 272 -9.32 -18.74 17.83
CA THR A 272 -8.11 -19.42 18.35
C THR A 272 -6.91 -18.47 18.23
N SER A 273 -5.80 -18.76 18.91
CA SER A 273 -4.59 -17.91 18.81
C SER A 273 -4.08 -17.76 17.37
N ASN A 274 -4.12 -18.85 16.61
CA ASN A 274 -3.82 -18.86 15.17
C ASN A 274 -4.87 -18.13 14.31
N ASP A 275 -6.12 -17.94 14.77
CA ASP A 275 -7.12 -17.14 14.03
C ASP A 275 -6.74 -15.67 14.15
N LEU A 276 -6.52 -15.19 15.38
CA LEU A 276 -6.17 -13.79 15.63
C LEU A 276 -4.85 -13.42 14.94
N LYS A 277 -3.83 -14.31 14.98
CA LYS A 277 -2.59 -14.17 14.18
C LYS A 277 -2.88 -13.91 12.70
N MET A 278 -3.78 -14.69 12.08
CA MET A 278 -4.09 -14.51 10.66
C MET A 278 -4.91 -13.24 10.40
N VAL A 279 -5.80 -12.84 11.32
CA VAL A 279 -6.50 -11.54 11.26
C VAL A 279 -5.50 -10.38 11.31
N ILE A 280 -4.49 -10.41 12.18
CA ILE A 280 -3.45 -9.37 12.22
C ILE A 280 -2.62 -9.34 10.92
N ARG A 281 -2.32 -10.50 10.31
CA ARG A 281 -1.65 -10.58 9.00
C ARG A 281 -2.48 -9.95 7.87
N LEU A 282 -3.80 -10.17 7.85
CA LEU A 282 -4.73 -9.51 6.93
C LEU A 282 -4.76 -7.99 7.14
N ILE A 283 -4.76 -7.52 8.40
CA ILE A 283 -4.68 -6.09 8.75
C ILE A 283 -3.35 -5.47 8.33
N LYS A 284 -2.24 -6.21 8.45
CA LYS A 284 -0.90 -5.77 8.02
C LYS A 284 -0.67 -5.86 6.51
N HIS A 285 -1.61 -6.41 5.75
CA HIS A 285 -1.51 -6.69 4.31
C HIS A 285 -0.38 -7.66 3.91
N ASP A 286 0.09 -8.48 4.85
CA ASP A 286 1.16 -9.46 4.65
C ASP A 286 0.81 -10.78 5.35
N LEU A 287 0.51 -11.80 4.54
CA LEU A 287 0.21 -13.15 5.02
C LEU A 287 1.47 -13.98 5.32
N ARG A 288 2.65 -13.51 4.88
CA ARG A 288 3.94 -14.24 4.91
C ARG A 288 3.92 -15.59 4.19
N ILE A 289 3.17 -15.67 3.09
CA ILE A 289 3.06 -16.87 2.23
C ILE A 289 4.05 -16.87 1.06
N ASN A 290 4.74 -15.74 0.83
CA ASN A 290 5.64 -15.51 -0.31
C ASN A 290 5.00 -15.82 -1.67
N ALA A 291 3.72 -15.45 -1.83
CA ALA A 291 2.95 -15.59 -3.07
C ALA A 291 2.16 -14.29 -3.34
N GLY A 292 2.51 -13.59 -4.42
CA GLY A 292 1.76 -12.42 -4.90
C GLY A 292 0.67 -12.78 -5.93
N PRO A 293 0.04 -11.77 -6.58
CA PRO A 293 -1.07 -11.96 -7.50
C PRO A 293 -0.82 -12.97 -8.62
N LYS A 294 0.41 -13.08 -9.13
CA LYS A 294 0.81 -14.07 -10.14
C LYS A 294 0.42 -15.49 -9.71
N HIS A 295 1.03 -15.98 -8.63
CA HIS A 295 0.90 -17.37 -8.19
C HIS A 295 -0.52 -17.71 -7.68
N ILE A 296 -1.21 -16.74 -7.09
CA ILE A 296 -2.60 -16.94 -6.63
C ILE A 296 -3.56 -16.98 -7.83
N LEU A 297 -3.46 -16.05 -8.78
CA LEU A 297 -4.41 -15.97 -9.89
C LEU A 297 -4.15 -17.06 -10.95
N GLU A 298 -2.89 -17.37 -11.29
CA GLU A 298 -2.53 -18.52 -12.16
C GLU A 298 -2.90 -19.88 -11.55
N GLY A 299 -3.10 -19.93 -10.23
CA GLY A 299 -3.64 -21.09 -9.53
C GLY A 299 -5.12 -21.28 -9.82
N ILE A 300 -5.89 -20.18 -9.88
CA ILE A 300 -7.34 -20.19 -10.12
C ILE A 300 -7.67 -20.39 -11.60
N HIS A 301 -7.01 -19.65 -12.49
CA HIS A 301 -7.19 -19.78 -13.94
C HIS A 301 -5.94 -19.29 -14.68
N PRO A 302 -5.43 -19.98 -15.72
CA PRO A 302 -4.17 -19.63 -16.38
C PRO A 302 -4.06 -18.17 -16.83
N GLU A 303 -5.14 -17.64 -17.41
CA GLU A 303 -5.19 -16.25 -17.91
C GLU A 303 -5.53 -15.19 -16.84
N ALA A 304 -5.90 -15.58 -15.61
CA ALA A 304 -6.38 -14.61 -14.61
C ALA A 304 -5.32 -13.60 -14.17
N TYR A 305 -4.04 -13.98 -14.16
CA TYR A 305 -2.97 -13.02 -13.84
C TYR A 305 -2.79 -11.98 -14.96
N GLN A 306 -2.77 -12.40 -16.23
CA GLN A 306 -2.75 -11.49 -17.38
C GLN A 306 -3.97 -10.55 -17.35
N ALA A 307 -5.15 -11.09 -17.07
CA ALA A 307 -6.39 -10.31 -16.92
C ALA A 307 -6.28 -9.21 -15.85
N PHE A 308 -5.61 -9.54 -14.75
CA PHE A 308 -5.37 -8.64 -13.63
C PHE A 308 -4.24 -7.64 -13.89
N GLN A 309 -3.27 -7.94 -14.76
CA GLN A 309 -2.28 -6.94 -15.19
C GLN A 309 -2.93 -5.83 -16.03
N THR A 310 -3.87 -6.19 -16.91
CA THR A 310 -4.60 -5.23 -17.76
C THR A 310 -5.61 -4.37 -16.98
N THR A 311 -6.37 -4.97 -16.06
CA THR A 311 -7.51 -4.28 -15.39
C THR A 311 -7.26 -3.88 -13.94
N ARG A 312 -6.33 -4.56 -13.26
CA ARG A 312 -6.03 -4.40 -11.82
C ARG A 312 -7.24 -4.54 -10.87
N ASP A 313 -8.37 -5.05 -11.38
CA ASP A 313 -9.63 -5.28 -10.67
C ASP A 313 -9.85 -6.79 -10.49
N ILE A 314 -9.60 -7.29 -9.28
CA ILE A 314 -9.83 -8.70 -8.93
C ILE A 314 -11.30 -9.09 -9.13
N SER A 315 -12.26 -8.19 -8.86
CA SER A 315 -13.68 -8.49 -9.02
C SER A 315 -14.02 -8.76 -10.48
N SER A 316 -13.63 -7.87 -11.40
CA SER A 316 -13.87 -8.08 -12.84
C SER A 316 -13.16 -9.33 -13.38
N VAL A 317 -11.94 -9.63 -12.90
CA VAL A 317 -11.22 -10.85 -13.29
C VAL A 317 -11.96 -12.11 -12.80
N VAL A 318 -12.28 -12.18 -11.50
CA VAL A 318 -12.92 -13.37 -10.91
C VAL A 318 -14.30 -13.62 -11.51
N THR A 319 -15.12 -12.58 -11.68
CA THR A 319 -16.45 -12.72 -12.32
C THR A 319 -16.38 -13.26 -13.76
N ARG A 320 -15.28 -13.04 -14.48
CA ARG A 320 -15.08 -13.60 -15.84
C ARG A 320 -14.57 -15.04 -15.84
N VAL A 321 -13.71 -15.42 -14.89
CA VAL A 321 -13.11 -16.78 -14.87
C VAL A 321 -13.95 -17.82 -14.16
N VAL A 322 -14.74 -17.45 -13.13
CA VAL A 322 -15.57 -18.41 -12.39
C VAL A 322 -16.51 -19.23 -13.31
N PRO A 323 -17.18 -18.65 -14.32
CA PRO A 323 -17.96 -19.43 -15.28
C PRO A 323 -17.14 -20.40 -16.15
N THR A 324 -15.86 -20.12 -16.40
CA THR A 324 -14.99 -20.96 -17.25
C THR A 324 -14.25 -22.04 -16.47
N MET A 325 -14.17 -21.96 -15.13
CA MET A 325 -13.50 -22.97 -14.27
C MET A 325 -14.06 -24.39 -14.46
N SER A 326 -15.34 -24.54 -14.80
CA SER A 326 -15.95 -25.84 -15.09
C SER A 326 -15.71 -26.36 -16.51
N GLN A 327 -15.22 -25.53 -17.43
CA GLN A 327 -14.93 -25.88 -18.83
C GLN A 327 -13.44 -26.14 -19.04
N VAL A 328 -12.90 -27.11 -18.29
CA VAL A 328 -11.50 -27.53 -18.41
C VAL A 328 -11.28 -28.27 -19.74
N GLY A 329 -10.94 -27.52 -20.79
CA GLY A 329 -10.56 -28.09 -22.10
C GLY A 329 -10.65 -27.12 -23.28
N THR A 330 -11.53 -26.12 -23.22
CA THR A 330 -11.65 -25.09 -24.26
C THR A 330 -10.75 -23.90 -23.94
N GLN A 331 -9.83 -23.56 -24.84
CA GLN A 331 -9.11 -22.28 -24.82
C GLN A 331 -10.07 -21.13 -25.20
N SER A 332 -11.01 -20.80 -24.31
CA SER A 332 -11.75 -19.55 -24.41
C SER A 332 -10.80 -18.43 -23.96
N THR A 333 -10.12 -17.79 -24.92
CA THR A 333 -9.32 -16.61 -24.63
C THR A 333 -10.19 -15.57 -23.95
N LEU A 334 -9.93 -15.28 -22.68
CA LEU A 334 -10.60 -14.20 -21.97
C LEU A 334 -10.35 -12.90 -22.73
N GLY A 335 -11.40 -12.30 -23.28
CA GLY A 335 -11.34 -11.00 -23.95
C GLY A 335 -11.04 -9.86 -22.96
N ILE A 336 -9.79 -9.76 -22.50
CA ILE A 336 -9.34 -8.72 -21.57
C ILE A 336 -8.70 -7.58 -22.34
N GLY A 337 -9.54 -6.79 -22.99
CA GLY A 337 -9.14 -5.46 -23.46
C GLY A 337 -8.91 -4.50 -22.29
N VAL A 338 -8.06 -3.50 -22.50
CA VAL A 338 -7.99 -2.30 -21.67
C VAL A 338 -9.36 -1.63 -21.64
N LYS A 339 -9.77 -1.13 -20.47
CA LYS A 339 -11.04 -0.41 -20.29
C LYS A 339 -10.79 0.99 -19.73
N THR A 340 -11.42 2.00 -20.30
CA THR A 340 -11.48 3.34 -19.72
C THR A 340 -12.00 3.32 -18.28
N LEU A 341 -11.58 4.31 -17.49
CA LEU A 341 -11.93 4.48 -16.07
C LEU A 341 -11.43 3.36 -15.10
N THR A 342 -10.75 2.34 -15.59
CA THR A 342 -10.12 1.25 -14.82
C THR A 342 -8.60 1.28 -15.05
N PRO A 343 -7.76 1.41 -13.99
CA PRO A 343 -6.34 1.69 -14.15
C PRO A 343 -5.54 0.51 -14.75
N VAL A 344 -4.60 0.83 -15.63
CA VAL A 344 -3.66 -0.11 -16.27
C VAL A 344 -2.34 -0.10 -15.51
N LEU A 345 -1.69 -1.27 -15.33
CA LEU A 345 -0.40 -1.33 -14.65
C LEU A 345 0.67 -0.50 -15.42
N PRO A 346 1.31 0.51 -14.81
CA PRO A 346 2.26 1.37 -15.49
C PRO A 346 3.51 0.59 -15.92
N MET A 347 3.95 0.77 -17.17
CA MET A 347 5.23 0.26 -17.65
C MET A 347 6.39 0.80 -16.80
N LEU A 348 7.33 -0.06 -16.42
CA LEU A 348 8.48 0.27 -15.58
C LEU A 348 9.76 0.31 -16.43
N ALA A 349 10.62 1.28 -16.14
CA ALA A 349 11.96 1.34 -16.73
C ALA A 349 12.95 0.49 -15.91
N GLU A 350 13.85 -0.21 -16.60
CA GLU A 350 15.01 -0.88 -15.99
C GLU A 350 16.17 0.12 -15.87
N ALA A 351 16.93 0.05 -14.78
CA ALA A 351 18.10 0.92 -14.59
C ALA A 351 19.22 0.55 -15.57
N CYS A 352 19.53 1.47 -16.49
CA CYS A 352 20.66 1.36 -17.40
C CYS A 352 21.93 1.98 -16.78
N LYS A 353 23.09 1.34 -16.95
CA LYS A 353 24.36 1.75 -16.33
C LYS A 353 25.35 2.39 -17.33
N SER A 354 25.13 2.23 -18.63
CA SER A 354 25.97 2.85 -19.67
C SER A 354 25.23 3.00 -21.00
N VAL A 355 25.73 3.85 -21.89
CA VAL A 355 25.14 4.07 -23.22
C VAL A 355 25.23 2.79 -24.08
N GLU A 356 26.31 2.03 -23.97
CA GLU A 356 26.51 0.77 -24.71
C GLU A 356 25.54 -0.32 -24.24
N GLN A 357 25.07 -0.26 -22.98
CA GLN A 357 24.01 -1.15 -22.49
C GLN A 357 22.65 -0.76 -23.08
N ALA A 358 22.35 0.54 -23.18
CA ALA A 358 21.12 1.04 -23.80
C ALA A 358 21.05 0.65 -25.28
N MET A 359 22.11 0.96 -26.05
CA MET A 359 22.18 0.66 -27.49
C MET A 359 22.12 -0.86 -27.78
N ARG A 360 22.71 -1.71 -26.91
CA ARG A 360 22.59 -3.17 -27.04
C ARG A 360 21.18 -3.71 -26.76
N LYS A 361 20.40 -3.04 -25.90
CA LYS A 361 19.00 -3.42 -25.63
C LYS A 361 18.02 -2.86 -26.66
N CYS A 362 18.37 -1.77 -27.32
CA CYS A 362 17.55 -1.09 -28.33
C CYS A 362 18.25 -1.13 -29.70
N PRO A 363 18.45 -2.32 -30.32
CA PRO A 363 19.21 -2.46 -31.57
C PRO A 363 18.54 -1.74 -32.75
N ASN A 364 17.22 -1.48 -32.66
CA ASN A 364 16.43 -0.82 -33.69
C ASN A 364 16.34 0.71 -33.49
N GLY A 365 17.18 1.27 -32.62
CA GLY A 365 17.06 2.65 -32.14
C GLY A 365 16.17 2.79 -30.90
N MET A 366 16.12 4.00 -30.35
CA MET A 366 15.33 4.34 -29.16
C MET A 366 14.80 5.77 -29.26
N TYR A 367 13.66 6.04 -28.62
CA TYR A 367 13.27 7.40 -28.25
C TYR A 367 13.98 7.80 -26.95
N ALA A 368 14.36 9.08 -26.86
CA ALA A 368 15.04 9.65 -25.70
C ALA A 368 14.21 10.82 -25.14
N GLU A 369 13.75 10.68 -23.91
CA GLU A 369 12.90 11.64 -23.22
C GLU A 369 13.58 12.19 -21.97
N ILE A 370 13.18 13.40 -21.57
CA ILE A 370 13.61 13.98 -20.29
C ILE A 370 12.92 13.20 -19.17
N LYS A 371 13.70 12.59 -18.28
CA LYS A 371 13.16 11.94 -17.08
C LYS A 371 12.72 13.00 -16.05
N TYR A 372 11.49 13.48 -16.19
CA TYR A 372 10.86 14.41 -15.27
C TYR A 372 10.92 13.94 -13.80
N ASP A 373 10.94 14.91 -12.87
CA ASP A 373 10.99 14.71 -11.42
C ASP A 373 9.67 15.16 -10.76
N GLY A 374 8.58 14.52 -11.16
CA GLY A 374 7.22 14.88 -10.78
C GLY A 374 6.48 13.75 -10.06
N GLU A 375 5.15 13.75 -10.20
CA GLU A 375 4.33 12.60 -9.83
C GLU A 375 3.70 11.98 -11.09
N ARG A 376 4.00 10.71 -11.38
CA ARG A 376 3.35 9.97 -12.48
C ARG A 376 1.85 9.83 -12.26
N VAL A 377 1.09 10.24 -13.29
CA VAL A 377 -0.37 10.20 -13.36
C VAL A 377 -0.82 9.54 -14.65
N GLN A 378 -1.60 8.47 -14.51
CA GLN A 378 -2.35 7.88 -15.61
C GLN A 378 -3.73 8.56 -15.69
N VAL A 379 -4.02 9.17 -16.82
CA VAL A 379 -5.22 9.98 -17.07
C VAL A 379 -6.21 9.13 -17.86
N HIS A 380 -7.41 8.91 -17.31
CA HIS A 380 -8.51 8.25 -18.02
C HIS A 380 -9.61 9.28 -18.29
N LYS A 381 -10.07 9.34 -19.53
CA LYS A 381 -11.25 10.09 -19.95
C LYS A 381 -12.25 9.13 -20.60
N GLN A 382 -13.53 9.27 -20.27
CA GLN A 382 -14.63 8.64 -20.99
C GLN A 382 -15.75 9.65 -21.16
N GLY A 383 -15.95 10.14 -22.38
CA GLY A 383 -16.75 11.34 -22.65
C GLY A 383 -16.33 12.52 -21.76
N ASN A 384 -17.17 12.85 -20.77
CA ASN A 384 -16.94 13.92 -19.79
C ASN A 384 -16.47 13.41 -18.40
N GLU A 385 -16.41 12.10 -18.16
CA GLU A 385 -15.86 11.54 -16.93
C GLU A 385 -14.33 11.49 -16.99
N PHE A 386 -13.68 11.92 -15.91
CA PHE A 386 -12.23 11.88 -15.76
C PHE A 386 -11.83 11.18 -14.47
N LYS A 387 -10.86 10.26 -14.57
CA LYS A 387 -10.16 9.65 -13.43
C LYS A 387 -8.65 9.80 -13.60
N PHE A 388 -7.98 10.07 -12.48
CA PHE A 388 -6.53 10.27 -12.43
C PHE A 388 -5.95 9.29 -11.43
N PHE A 389 -5.04 8.43 -11.86
CA PHE A 389 -4.42 7.41 -11.02
C PHE A 389 -2.92 7.67 -10.87
N SER A 390 -2.44 7.68 -9.63
CA SER A 390 -1.01 7.78 -9.33
C SER A 390 -0.23 6.55 -9.81
N ARG A 391 1.12 6.60 -9.79
CA ARG A 391 2.01 5.41 -9.92
C ARG A 391 1.56 4.18 -9.10
N SER A 392 0.91 4.38 -7.96
CA SER A 392 0.40 3.30 -7.09
C SER A 392 -1.02 2.84 -7.41
N LEU A 393 -1.59 3.32 -8.52
CA LEU A 393 -2.97 3.16 -9.00
C LEU A 393 -4.07 3.66 -8.05
N LYS A 394 -3.69 4.46 -7.04
CA LYS A 394 -4.63 5.19 -6.18
C LYS A 394 -5.10 6.48 -6.86
N PRO A 395 -6.36 6.91 -6.66
CA PRO A 395 -6.84 8.21 -7.12
C PRO A 395 -5.93 9.36 -6.68
N VAL A 396 -5.62 10.27 -7.59
CA VAL A 396 -4.82 11.48 -7.31
C VAL A 396 -5.69 12.51 -6.59
N LEU A 397 -5.10 13.27 -5.67
CA LEU A 397 -5.82 14.28 -4.89
C LEU A 397 -6.35 15.40 -5.80
N PRO A 398 -7.64 15.79 -5.73
CA PRO A 398 -8.26 16.71 -6.69
C PRO A 398 -7.52 18.03 -6.91
N HIS A 399 -6.94 18.62 -5.86
CA HIS A 399 -6.21 19.91 -5.96
C HIS A 399 -4.98 19.87 -6.89
N LYS A 400 -4.48 18.67 -7.23
CA LYS A 400 -3.36 18.48 -8.18
C LYS A 400 -3.80 18.29 -9.62
N VAL A 401 -5.05 17.92 -9.90
CA VAL A 401 -5.47 17.42 -11.23
C VAL A 401 -6.80 17.96 -11.75
N SER A 402 -7.67 18.53 -10.91
CA SER A 402 -9.04 18.90 -11.32
C SER A 402 -9.10 19.89 -12.49
N HIS A 403 -8.13 20.78 -12.62
CA HIS A 403 -8.06 21.78 -13.70
C HIS A 403 -7.71 21.16 -15.06
N PHE A 404 -7.07 19.99 -15.12
CA PHE A 404 -6.78 19.33 -16.41
C PHE A 404 -8.05 18.91 -17.16
N LYS A 405 -9.20 18.83 -16.48
CA LYS A 405 -10.49 18.58 -17.15
C LYS A 405 -10.84 19.66 -18.18
N ASP A 406 -10.35 20.88 -17.99
CA ASP A 406 -10.60 22.01 -18.88
C ASP A 406 -9.58 22.04 -20.04
N PHE A 407 -8.36 21.53 -19.83
CA PHE A 407 -7.28 21.55 -20.82
C PHE A 407 -7.18 20.28 -21.68
N ILE A 408 -7.46 19.10 -21.14
CA ILE A 408 -7.38 17.83 -21.90
C ILE A 408 -8.32 17.82 -23.12
N PRO A 409 -9.59 18.29 -23.05
CA PRO A 409 -10.45 18.38 -24.23
C PRO A 409 -9.92 19.34 -25.30
N LEU A 410 -9.16 20.38 -24.91
CA LEU A 410 -8.54 21.33 -25.85
C LEU A 410 -7.30 20.73 -26.51
N ALA A 411 -6.49 19.98 -25.77
CA ALA A 411 -5.31 19.29 -26.27
C ALA A 411 -5.66 18.05 -27.14
N PHE A 412 -6.78 17.38 -26.84
CA PHE A 412 -7.25 16.18 -27.53
C PHE A 412 -8.71 16.38 -28.02
N PRO A 413 -8.96 17.29 -28.98
CA PRO A 413 -10.32 17.67 -29.41
C PRO A 413 -11.14 16.51 -30.00
N TYR A 414 -10.46 15.51 -30.57
CA TYR A 414 -11.08 14.29 -31.10
C TYR A 414 -11.08 13.12 -30.11
N GLY A 415 -10.43 13.25 -28.95
CA GLY A 415 -10.27 12.19 -27.96
C GLY A 415 -11.46 12.11 -27.02
N GLN A 416 -12.50 11.38 -27.41
CA GLN A 416 -13.69 11.19 -26.57
C GLN A 416 -13.38 10.27 -25.38
N ASP A 417 -12.77 9.12 -25.68
CA ASP A 417 -12.40 8.11 -24.70
C ASP A 417 -10.89 7.87 -24.83
N LEU A 418 -10.11 8.08 -23.76
CA LEU A 418 -8.65 7.94 -23.81
C LEU A 418 -8.03 7.50 -22.49
N ILE A 419 -6.84 6.90 -22.59
CA ILE A 419 -5.95 6.63 -21.46
C ILE A 419 -4.55 7.12 -21.84
N LEU A 420 -4.03 8.08 -21.08
CA LEU A 420 -2.70 8.66 -21.26
C LEU A 420 -1.81 8.34 -20.06
N ASP A 421 -0.53 8.15 -20.29
CA ASP A 421 0.48 8.13 -19.23
C ASP A 421 1.30 9.43 -19.26
N SER A 422 1.56 9.98 -18.08
CA SER A 422 2.05 11.35 -17.95
C SER A 422 2.70 11.61 -16.60
N GLU A 423 3.50 12.68 -16.52
CA GLU A 423 4.04 13.19 -15.27
C GLU A 423 3.41 14.56 -14.96
N ILE A 424 2.99 14.81 -13.71
CA ILE A 424 2.60 16.15 -13.26
C ILE A 424 3.76 16.85 -12.55
N LEU A 425 3.98 18.11 -12.89
CA LEU A 425 5.00 18.99 -12.30
C LEU A 425 4.39 20.35 -11.97
N MET A 426 5.02 21.09 -11.06
CA MET A 426 4.80 22.53 -10.93
C MET A 426 5.80 23.25 -11.84
N ILE A 427 5.34 24.16 -12.69
CA ILE A 427 6.16 25.02 -13.54
C ILE A 427 6.00 26.47 -13.06
N ASP A 428 7.11 27.15 -12.83
CA ASP A 428 7.14 28.59 -12.54
C ASP A 428 6.80 29.40 -13.80
N VAL A 429 5.81 30.28 -13.73
CA VAL A 429 5.25 30.97 -14.92
C VAL A 429 6.14 32.12 -15.42
N ASN A 430 7.06 32.60 -14.59
CA ASN A 430 7.97 33.71 -14.93
C ASN A 430 9.22 33.20 -15.66
N THR A 431 9.70 32.01 -15.29
CA THR A 431 10.94 31.39 -15.79
C THR A 431 10.70 30.21 -16.73
N ASN A 432 9.47 29.67 -16.77
CA ASN A 432 9.10 28.41 -17.44
C ASN A 432 9.93 27.19 -17.00
N GLN A 433 10.53 27.23 -15.81
CA GLN A 433 11.31 26.12 -15.26
C GLN A 433 10.48 25.22 -14.33
N PRO A 434 10.76 23.90 -14.29
CA PRO A 434 10.14 23.00 -13.32
C PRO A 434 10.64 23.29 -11.90
N LEU A 435 9.70 23.37 -10.96
CA LEU A 435 10.01 23.41 -9.53
C LEU A 435 10.38 22.00 -9.01
N PRO A 436 11.21 21.89 -7.95
CA PRO A 436 11.62 20.61 -7.39
C PRO A 436 10.45 19.71 -6.95
N PHE A 437 10.71 18.39 -6.90
CA PHE A 437 9.77 17.40 -6.38
C PHE A 437 9.25 17.76 -4.98
N GLY A 438 7.96 17.49 -4.74
CA GLY A 438 7.26 17.86 -3.50
C GLY A 438 6.62 19.25 -3.50
N SER A 439 6.95 20.13 -4.46
CA SER A 439 6.27 21.42 -4.70
C SER A 439 4.74 21.30 -4.87
N LEU A 440 4.26 20.15 -5.39
CA LEU A 440 2.85 19.78 -5.53
C LEU A 440 2.10 19.58 -4.20
N GLY A 441 2.77 19.62 -3.05
CA GLY A 441 2.12 19.52 -1.74
C GLY A 441 1.14 20.68 -1.48
N LYS A 442 -0.02 20.40 -0.88
CA LYS A 442 -1.10 21.39 -0.67
C LYS A 442 -0.64 22.69 0.02
N HIS A 443 0.30 22.60 0.96
CA HIS A 443 0.89 23.75 1.66
C HIS A 443 2.02 24.43 0.88
N LYS A 444 2.69 23.71 -0.02
CA LYS A 444 3.76 24.24 -0.89
C LYS A 444 3.20 25.00 -2.08
N LYS A 445 2.09 24.55 -2.67
CA LYS A 445 1.40 25.29 -3.74
C LYS A 445 0.98 26.71 -3.33
N THR A 446 0.72 26.97 -2.05
CA THR A 446 0.42 28.32 -1.54
C THR A 446 1.66 29.21 -1.33
N GLU A 447 2.87 28.63 -1.30
CA GLU A 447 4.13 29.39 -1.28
C GLU A 447 4.51 29.86 -2.69
N PHE A 448 4.25 29.05 -3.72
CA PHE A 448 4.51 29.37 -5.13
C PHE A 448 3.28 29.98 -5.82
N LYS A 449 3.05 31.28 -5.60
CA LYS A 449 1.92 32.02 -6.22
C LYS A 449 2.02 32.06 -7.75
N ASP A 450 3.23 32.15 -8.27
CA ASP A 450 3.53 32.31 -9.70
C ASP A 450 3.91 30.96 -10.33
N ALA A 451 3.22 29.89 -9.96
CA ALA A 451 3.48 28.55 -10.49
C ALA A 451 2.19 27.77 -10.77
N ASN A 452 2.13 27.16 -11.96
CA ASN A 452 1.02 26.34 -12.42
C ASN A 452 1.39 24.85 -12.39
N VAL A 453 0.37 23.98 -12.28
CA VAL A 453 0.58 22.55 -12.48
C VAL A 453 0.52 22.28 -13.99
N CYS A 454 1.52 21.59 -14.53
CA CYS A 454 1.56 21.16 -15.92
C CYS A 454 1.55 19.63 -16.01
N LEU A 455 1.00 19.12 -17.12
CA LEU A 455 0.89 17.70 -17.44
C LEU A 455 1.79 17.40 -18.63
N PHE A 456 2.81 16.56 -18.43
CA PHE A 456 3.72 16.12 -19.48
C PHE A 456 3.32 14.71 -19.90
N VAL A 457 2.55 14.60 -20.98
CA VAL A 457 2.09 13.32 -21.56
C VAL A 457 3.24 12.69 -22.35
N PHE A 458 3.52 11.42 -22.08
CA PHE A 458 4.58 10.66 -22.75
C PHE A 458 4.08 9.34 -23.38
N ASP A 459 2.88 8.87 -23.05
CA ASP A 459 2.33 7.64 -23.63
C ASP A 459 0.80 7.72 -23.84
N CYS A 460 0.28 6.96 -24.80
CA CYS A 460 -1.15 6.81 -25.10
C CYS A 460 -1.52 5.33 -25.17
N ILE A 461 -2.20 4.85 -24.13
CA ILE A 461 -2.49 3.43 -23.90
C ILE A 461 -3.79 3.01 -24.61
N TYR A 462 -4.73 3.95 -24.78
CA TYR A 462 -6.06 3.70 -25.35
C TYR A 462 -6.61 4.99 -25.96
N TYR A 463 -7.30 4.87 -27.10
CA TYR A 463 -7.92 6.01 -27.80
C TYR A 463 -9.17 5.58 -28.58
N ASN A 464 -10.30 6.23 -28.33
CA ASN A 464 -11.58 6.13 -29.05
C ASN A 464 -12.03 4.69 -29.41
N GLY A 465 -12.11 3.81 -28.41
CA GLY A 465 -12.53 2.42 -28.61
C GLY A 465 -11.35 1.43 -28.70
N GLU A 466 -10.17 1.90 -29.08
CA GLU A 466 -9.03 1.05 -29.41
C GLU A 466 -7.93 1.04 -28.34
N SER A 467 -7.41 -0.15 -28.03
CA SER A 467 -6.24 -0.35 -27.17
C SER A 467 -4.95 -0.27 -27.99
N LEU A 468 -4.03 0.61 -27.59
CA LEU A 468 -2.78 0.86 -28.31
C LEU A 468 -1.57 0.09 -27.73
N VAL A 469 -1.74 -0.62 -26.61
CA VAL A 469 -0.70 -1.40 -25.89
C VAL A 469 0.16 -2.33 -26.77
N ASN A 470 -0.37 -2.78 -27.92
CA ASN A 470 0.31 -3.71 -28.84
C ASN A 470 0.52 -3.10 -30.26
N LYS A 471 0.49 -1.77 -30.39
CA LYS A 471 0.78 -1.05 -31.64
C LYS A 471 2.11 -0.30 -31.54
#